data_AF-A0A494T7W0-F1
#
_entry.id   AF-A0A494T7W0-F1
#
_cell.length_a   1.000
_cell.length_b   1.000
_cell.length_c   1.000
_cell.angle_alpha   90.00
_cell.angle_beta   90.00
_cell.angle_gamma   90.00
#
_symmetry.space_group_name_H-M   'P 1'
#
loop_
_entity.id
_entity.type
_entity.pdbx_description
1 polymer ?
#
loop_
_entity_poly.entity_id
_entity_poly.type
_entity_poly.pdbx_seq_one_letter_code
_entity_poly.pdbx_strand_id
1 'polypeptide(L)'
;MSNPADLLARVDRARDEHRRIAVTDVGTRPESLSILPLIEPDIIVLAPELAGANADVSAAARALHVLAAQAERTGAVIIASGVDSERHRRRALALGATYGMGELFPPVSAAKYPAKGPMTTPTWSTPPADSRSPFDIASAEQPSTVSTKQLLIEMSTQIELQASDAGPDTLTLGTFQHARQFSTRTRRRWQTMAARTAYTGVYGIEMADVSTPGIVTCSLDPVDDLVEEWNVVVLGQFFCCTLSAKDLHSGNSDHEREFEYVVSHDRGTVVRCARAVLSRFEARRAARPFGRAAGEHDRTD
;
A
#
# COMPACT_ATOMS: atom_id res chain seq x y z
N MET A 1 5.91 -6.43 -3.47
CA MET A 1 5.54 -5.35 -4.42
C MET A 1 6.82 -4.66 -4.87
N SER A 2 7.16 -4.66 -6.17
CA SER A 2 8.48 -4.17 -6.64
C SER A 2 8.55 -2.66 -6.89
N ASN A 3 7.43 -2.01 -7.25
CA ASN A 3 7.33 -0.55 -7.33
C ASN A 3 5.86 -0.10 -7.13
N PRO A 4 5.47 0.40 -5.94
CA PRO A 4 4.13 0.92 -5.70
C PRO A 4 3.79 2.16 -6.53
N ALA A 5 4.73 3.08 -6.76
CA ALA A 5 4.48 4.31 -7.52
C ALA A 5 4.06 4.00 -8.95
N ASP A 6 4.81 3.14 -9.65
CA ASP A 6 4.50 2.73 -11.02
C ASP A 6 3.14 2.02 -11.12
N LEU A 7 2.82 1.19 -10.11
CA LEU A 7 1.54 0.50 -10.05
C LEU A 7 0.37 1.48 -9.94
N LEU A 8 0.45 2.44 -9.00
CA LEU A 8 -0.59 3.44 -8.80
C LEU A 8 -0.74 4.36 -10.03
N ALA A 9 0.36 4.78 -10.64
CA ALA A 9 0.33 5.57 -11.88
C ALA A 9 -0.32 4.83 -13.06
N ARG A 10 -0.12 3.50 -13.16
CA ARG A 10 -0.81 2.66 -14.16
C ARG A 10 -2.30 2.53 -13.88
N VAL A 11 -2.68 2.41 -12.61
CA VAL A 11 -4.08 2.39 -12.18
C VAL A 11 -4.78 3.69 -12.55
N ASP A 12 -4.15 4.83 -12.29
CA ASP A 12 -4.74 6.15 -12.61
C ASP A 12 -4.93 6.33 -14.11
N ARG A 13 -3.90 6.02 -14.90
CA ARG A 13 -4.00 6.06 -16.37
C ARG A 13 -5.11 5.16 -16.92
N ALA A 14 -5.26 3.96 -16.35
CA ALA A 14 -6.32 3.04 -16.77
C ALA A 14 -7.72 3.61 -16.48
N ARG A 15 -7.89 4.29 -15.34
CA ARG A 15 -9.16 4.95 -14.96
C ARG A 15 -9.45 6.17 -15.85
N ASP A 16 -8.44 6.97 -16.17
CA ASP A 16 -8.57 8.10 -17.09
C ASP A 16 -9.00 7.65 -18.50
N GLU A 17 -8.59 6.45 -18.91
CA GLU A 17 -9.01 5.82 -20.16
C GLU A 17 -10.33 5.03 -20.04
N HIS A 18 -11.05 5.18 -18.93
CA HIS A 18 -12.31 4.45 -18.63
C HIS A 18 -12.20 2.92 -18.70
N ARG A 19 -11.00 2.38 -18.43
CA ARG A 19 -10.77 0.93 -18.38
C ARG A 19 -11.09 0.39 -16.99
N ARG A 20 -11.57 -0.85 -16.97
CA ARG A 20 -11.77 -1.63 -15.74
C ARG A 20 -10.45 -2.23 -15.27
N ILE A 21 -10.31 -2.34 -13.96
CA ILE A 21 -9.10 -2.83 -13.31
C ILE A 21 -9.40 -4.17 -12.65
N ALA A 22 -8.65 -5.19 -13.06
CA ALA A 22 -8.64 -6.49 -12.43
C ALA A 22 -7.32 -6.72 -11.69
N VAL A 23 -7.39 -7.26 -10.48
CA VAL A 23 -6.22 -7.74 -9.74
C VAL A 23 -6.30 -9.26 -9.69
N THR A 24 -5.26 -9.93 -10.18
CA THR A 24 -5.18 -11.40 -10.22
C THR A 24 -4.33 -11.99 -9.11
N ASP A 25 -4.46 -13.29 -8.91
CA ASP A 25 -3.71 -14.08 -7.93
C ASP A 25 -3.83 -13.56 -6.49
N VAL A 26 -5.04 -13.14 -6.11
CA VAL A 26 -5.31 -12.54 -4.81
C VAL A 26 -5.54 -13.60 -3.72
N GLY A 27 -4.96 -13.34 -2.55
CA GLY A 27 -5.29 -13.96 -1.26
C GLY A 27 -4.36 -15.09 -0.79
N THR A 28 -3.45 -15.58 -1.64
CA THR A 28 -2.37 -16.49 -1.20
C THR A 28 -1.30 -15.78 -0.38
N ARG A 29 -1.08 -14.49 -0.66
CA ARG A 29 -0.06 -13.66 -0.01
C ARG A 29 -0.70 -12.46 0.66
N PRO A 30 -0.34 -12.10 1.91
CA PRO A 30 -0.91 -10.95 2.59
C PRO A 30 -0.75 -9.63 1.81
N GLU A 31 0.34 -9.46 1.08
CA GLU A 31 0.64 -8.28 0.27
C GLU A 31 -0.33 -8.09 -0.91
N SER A 32 -0.94 -9.18 -1.39
CA SER A 32 -1.97 -9.10 -2.43
C SER A 32 -3.29 -8.51 -1.90
N LEU A 33 -3.52 -8.59 -0.58
CA LEU A 33 -4.70 -8.06 0.07
C LEU A 33 -4.49 -6.61 0.53
N SER A 34 -3.30 -6.29 1.03
CA SER A 34 -2.99 -4.93 1.54
C SER A 34 -3.03 -3.83 0.47
N ILE A 35 -2.88 -4.21 -0.80
CA ILE A 35 -2.92 -3.28 -1.93
C ILE A 35 -4.35 -2.97 -2.42
N LEU A 36 -5.35 -3.80 -2.06
CA LEU A 36 -6.72 -3.65 -2.56
C LEU A 36 -7.35 -2.30 -2.18
N PRO A 37 -7.18 -1.76 -0.95
CA PRO A 37 -7.70 -0.44 -0.61
C PRO A 37 -7.05 0.71 -1.42
N LEU A 38 -5.82 0.52 -1.91
CA LEU A 38 -5.13 1.53 -2.71
C LEU A 38 -5.58 1.50 -4.19
N ILE A 39 -5.89 0.31 -4.71
CA ILE A 39 -6.28 0.10 -6.11
C ILE A 39 -7.79 0.23 -6.32
N GLU A 40 -8.61 -0.13 -5.33
CA GLU A 40 -10.08 -0.29 -5.44
C GLU A 40 -10.51 -0.97 -6.77
N PRO A 41 -10.06 -2.22 -7.03
CA PRO A 41 -10.27 -2.86 -8.32
C PRO A 41 -11.73 -3.19 -8.57
N ASP A 42 -12.15 -3.17 -9.84
CA ASP A 42 -13.49 -3.60 -10.25
C ASP A 42 -13.64 -5.12 -10.12
N ILE A 43 -12.55 -5.84 -10.38
CA ILE A 43 -12.53 -7.30 -10.42
C ILE A 43 -11.39 -7.82 -9.55
N ILE A 44 -11.69 -8.76 -8.67
CA ILE A 44 -10.72 -9.48 -7.86
C ILE A 44 -10.73 -10.95 -8.29
N VAL A 45 -9.63 -11.41 -8.88
CA VAL A 45 -9.47 -12.81 -9.28
C VAL A 45 -8.68 -13.56 -8.19
N LEU A 46 -9.35 -14.51 -7.56
CA LEU A 46 -8.76 -15.34 -6.52
C LEU A 46 -7.69 -16.25 -7.11
N ALA A 47 -6.60 -16.41 -6.37
CA ALA A 47 -5.58 -17.40 -6.67
C ALA A 47 -6.18 -18.82 -6.54
N PRO A 48 -5.87 -19.75 -7.47
CA PRO A 48 -6.49 -21.08 -7.51
C PRO A 48 -6.22 -21.91 -6.25
N GLU A 49 -5.10 -21.65 -5.56
CA GLU A 49 -4.71 -22.33 -4.33
C GLU A 49 -5.72 -22.13 -3.19
N LEU A 50 -6.46 -21.02 -3.17
CA LEU A 50 -7.48 -20.77 -2.15
C LEU A 50 -8.68 -21.73 -2.24
N ALA A 51 -9.01 -22.20 -3.45
CA ALA A 51 -10.05 -23.21 -3.65
C ALA A 51 -9.51 -24.65 -3.54
N GLY A 52 -8.18 -24.81 -3.53
CA GLY A 52 -7.46 -26.08 -3.58
C GLY A 52 -7.57 -26.94 -2.31
N ALA A 53 -7.40 -28.26 -2.45
CA ALA A 53 -7.54 -29.25 -1.36
C ALA A 53 -6.68 -28.95 -0.13
N ASN A 54 -5.48 -28.42 -0.37
CA ASN A 54 -4.43 -28.19 0.63
C ASN A 54 -4.34 -26.72 1.07
N ALA A 55 -5.38 -25.91 0.83
CA ALA A 55 -5.40 -24.53 1.28
C ALA A 55 -5.23 -24.46 2.80
N ASP A 56 -4.35 -23.59 3.28
CA ASP A 56 -4.28 -23.26 4.71
C ASP A 56 -5.59 -22.60 5.13
N VAL A 57 -6.29 -23.25 6.06
CA VAL A 57 -7.61 -22.84 6.55
C VAL A 57 -7.57 -21.46 7.20
N SER A 58 -6.51 -21.14 7.94
CA SER A 58 -6.37 -19.83 8.59
C SER A 58 -6.13 -18.72 7.57
N ALA A 59 -5.23 -18.97 6.62
CA ALA A 59 -4.97 -18.02 5.54
C ALA A 59 -6.21 -17.79 4.65
N ALA A 60 -6.96 -18.86 4.35
CA ALA A 60 -8.21 -18.78 3.58
C ALA A 60 -9.31 -18.02 4.33
N ALA A 61 -9.48 -18.26 5.64
CA ALA A 61 -10.46 -17.54 6.46
C ALA A 61 -10.14 -16.04 6.53
N ARG A 62 -8.86 -15.68 6.70
CA ARG A 62 -8.41 -14.29 6.66
C ARG A 62 -8.64 -13.64 5.30
N ALA A 63 -8.26 -14.32 4.21
CA ALA A 63 -8.49 -13.83 2.86
C ALA A 63 -9.98 -13.60 2.61
N LEU A 64 -10.84 -14.56 2.98
CA LEU A 64 -12.30 -14.42 2.91
C LEU A 64 -12.78 -13.16 3.64
N HIS A 65 -12.34 -12.97 4.88
CA HIS A 65 -12.79 -11.84 5.68
C HIS A 65 -12.39 -10.50 5.04
N VAL A 66 -11.15 -10.39 4.57
CA VAL A 66 -10.65 -9.17 3.91
C VAL A 66 -11.39 -8.90 2.60
N LEU A 67 -11.54 -9.94 1.77
CA LEU A 67 -12.19 -9.85 0.47
C LEU A 67 -13.67 -9.50 0.59
N ALA A 68 -14.38 -10.10 1.54
CA ALA A 68 -15.79 -9.79 1.82
C ALA A 68 -15.95 -8.31 2.18
N ALA A 69 -15.13 -7.80 3.11
CA ALA A 69 -15.16 -6.39 3.49
C ALA A 69 -14.76 -5.46 2.32
N GLN A 70 -13.91 -5.91 1.40
CA GLN A 70 -13.50 -5.10 0.24
C GLN A 70 -14.65 -5.02 -0.76
N ALA A 71 -15.27 -6.16 -1.08
CA ALA A 71 -16.40 -6.25 -1.98
C ALA A 71 -17.63 -5.52 -1.42
N GLU A 72 -17.88 -5.58 -0.12
CA GLU A 72 -18.97 -4.83 0.52
C GLU A 72 -18.80 -3.31 0.33
N ARG A 73 -17.59 -2.79 0.50
CA ARG A 73 -17.33 -1.35 0.36
C ARG A 73 -17.32 -0.87 -1.09
N THR A 74 -16.75 -1.65 -1.99
CA THR A 74 -16.45 -1.22 -3.37
C THR A 74 -17.43 -1.78 -4.40
N GLY A 75 -18.19 -2.82 -4.07
CA GLY A 75 -18.96 -3.58 -5.06
C GLY A 75 -18.09 -4.39 -6.03
N ALA A 76 -16.80 -4.57 -5.72
CA ALA A 76 -15.89 -5.37 -6.55
C ALA A 76 -16.41 -6.79 -6.78
N VAL A 77 -16.32 -7.26 -8.02
CA VAL A 77 -16.70 -8.63 -8.38
C VAL A 77 -15.56 -9.58 -8.10
N ILE A 78 -15.87 -10.64 -7.34
CA ILE A 78 -14.91 -11.70 -7.03
C ILE A 78 -15.10 -12.85 -8.01
N ILE A 79 -14.01 -13.22 -8.69
CA ILE A 79 -13.94 -14.34 -9.62
C ILE A 79 -12.99 -15.39 -9.07
N ALA A 80 -13.41 -16.66 -9.02
CA ALA A 80 -12.52 -17.76 -8.70
C ALA A 80 -11.83 -18.31 -9.95
N SER A 81 -10.50 -18.43 -9.91
CA SER A 81 -9.73 -19.18 -10.91
C SER A 81 -9.46 -20.61 -10.43
N GLY A 82 -9.13 -21.53 -11.34
CA GLY A 82 -8.83 -22.95 -11.02
C GLY A 82 -10.04 -23.76 -10.55
N VAL A 83 -11.25 -23.41 -11.01
CA VAL A 83 -12.47 -24.15 -10.66
C VAL A 83 -12.62 -25.37 -11.56
N ASP A 84 -11.90 -26.44 -11.20
CA ASP A 84 -11.80 -27.67 -12.01
C ASP A 84 -12.71 -28.81 -11.52
N SER A 85 -13.38 -28.62 -10.37
CA SER A 85 -14.30 -29.62 -9.80
C SER A 85 -15.43 -28.98 -9.00
N GLU A 86 -16.51 -29.71 -8.76
CA GLU A 86 -17.63 -29.23 -7.92
C GLU A 86 -17.18 -28.92 -6.48
N ARG A 87 -16.11 -29.56 -6.01
CA ARG A 87 -15.48 -29.23 -4.73
C ARG A 87 -14.80 -27.86 -4.77
N HIS A 88 -14.07 -27.54 -5.84
CA HIS A 88 -13.49 -26.19 -6.02
C HIS A 88 -14.60 -25.15 -6.10
N ARG A 89 -15.69 -25.44 -6.83
CA ARG A 89 -16.86 -24.55 -6.94
C ARG A 89 -17.48 -24.21 -5.59
N ARG A 90 -17.75 -25.21 -4.74
CA ARG A 90 -18.31 -24.98 -3.39
C ARG A 90 -17.41 -24.10 -2.52
N ARG A 91 -16.09 -24.28 -2.61
CA ARG A 91 -15.13 -23.45 -1.87
C ARG A 91 -15.03 -22.04 -2.42
N ALA A 92 -15.01 -21.88 -3.74
CA ALA A 92 -15.07 -20.58 -4.40
C ALA A 92 -16.29 -19.75 -3.94
N LEU A 93 -17.47 -20.38 -3.90
CA LEU A 93 -18.68 -19.75 -3.39
C LEU A 93 -18.56 -19.36 -1.92
N ALA A 94 -17.97 -20.23 -1.08
CA ALA A 94 -17.71 -19.91 0.33
C ALA A 94 -16.72 -18.75 0.51
N LEU A 95 -15.84 -18.51 -0.46
CA LEU A 95 -14.91 -17.37 -0.49
C LEU A 95 -15.54 -16.08 -1.04
N GLY A 96 -16.85 -16.08 -1.34
CA GLY A 96 -17.57 -14.92 -1.87
C GLY A 96 -17.47 -14.73 -3.39
N ALA A 97 -16.89 -15.70 -4.12
CA ALA A 97 -16.84 -15.62 -5.57
C ALA A 97 -18.25 -15.74 -6.19
N THR A 98 -18.57 -14.85 -7.13
CA THR A 98 -19.83 -14.86 -7.89
C THR A 98 -19.66 -15.45 -9.29
N TYR A 99 -18.43 -15.45 -9.80
CA TYR A 99 -18.05 -16.07 -11.07
C TYR A 99 -16.88 -17.05 -10.88
N GLY A 100 -16.68 -17.94 -11.85
CA GLY A 100 -15.59 -18.91 -11.82
C GLY A 100 -15.07 -19.28 -13.21
N MET A 101 -13.79 -19.65 -13.29
CA MET A 101 -13.13 -20.17 -14.49
C MET A 101 -12.25 -21.38 -14.13
N GLY A 102 -12.21 -22.39 -15.00
CA GLY A 102 -11.47 -23.64 -14.81
C GLY A 102 -12.02 -24.77 -15.67
N GLU A 103 -11.54 -26.00 -15.49
CA GLU A 103 -11.99 -27.17 -16.29
C GLU A 103 -13.49 -27.45 -16.14
N LEU A 104 -14.10 -27.12 -14.99
CA LEU A 104 -15.54 -27.24 -14.78
C LEU A 104 -16.35 -26.24 -15.63
N PHE A 105 -15.72 -25.13 -16.03
CA PHE A 105 -16.30 -24.05 -16.82
C PHE A 105 -15.47 -23.85 -18.11
N PRO A 106 -15.52 -24.79 -19.06
CA PRO A 106 -14.68 -24.74 -20.25
C PRO A 106 -14.97 -23.50 -21.10
N PRO A 107 -13.97 -22.97 -21.82
CA PRO A 107 -14.13 -21.79 -22.66
C PRO A 107 -15.29 -21.94 -23.66
N VAL A 108 -16.11 -20.90 -23.76
CA VAL A 108 -17.22 -20.82 -24.71
C VAL A 108 -16.94 -19.77 -25.78
N SER A 109 -17.44 -19.98 -27.00
CA SER A 109 -17.34 -18.97 -28.07
C SER A 109 -18.09 -17.70 -27.69
N ALA A 110 -17.44 -16.55 -27.82
CA ALA A 110 -18.02 -15.23 -27.54
C ALA A 110 -19.31 -14.96 -28.35
N ALA A 111 -19.46 -15.58 -29.53
CA ALA A 111 -20.65 -15.45 -30.35
C ALA A 111 -21.92 -16.05 -29.69
N LYS A 112 -21.75 -17.02 -28.78
CA LYS A 112 -22.84 -17.73 -28.11
C LYS A 112 -23.31 -17.01 -26.83
N TYR A 113 -22.45 -16.18 -26.25
CA TYR A 113 -22.71 -15.43 -25.03
C TYR A 113 -22.29 -13.97 -25.25
N PRO A 114 -23.15 -13.17 -25.92
CA PRO A 114 -22.87 -11.74 -26.07
C PRO A 114 -22.66 -11.13 -24.69
N ALA A 115 -21.63 -10.30 -24.56
CA ALA A 115 -21.32 -9.62 -23.31
C ALA A 115 -22.56 -8.87 -22.83
N LYS A 116 -23.15 -9.30 -21.70
CA LYS A 116 -24.08 -8.44 -20.97
C LYS A 116 -23.27 -7.25 -20.46
N GLY A 117 -23.75 -6.04 -20.75
CA GLY A 117 -23.05 -4.78 -20.46
C GLY A 117 -22.51 -4.75 -19.02
N PRO A 118 -21.32 -4.19 -18.82
CA PRO A 118 -20.56 -4.39 -17.59
C PRO A 118 -21.25 -3.72 -16.41
N MET A 119 -20.94 -4.24 -15.22
CA MET A 119 -21.14 -3.62 -13.90
C MET A 119 -21.21 -2.09 -13.99
N THR A 120 -22.36 -1.51 -13.65
CA THR A 120 -22.66 -0.11 -14.02
C THR A 120 -22.07 0.93 -13.06
N THR A 121 -21.65 0.53 -11.86
CA THR A 121 -21.12 1.46 -10.85
C THR A 121 -19.59 1.45 -10.83
N PRO A 122 -18.94 2.62 -10.68
CA PRO A 122 -17.54 2.71 -10.28
C PRO A 122 -17.34 1.95 -8.96
N THR A 123 -16.33 1.10 -8.89
CA THR A 123 -15.96 0.45 -7.62
C THR A 123 -15.01 1.29 -6.78
N TRP A 124 -14.41 2.32 -7.38
CA TRP A 124 -13.56 3.27 -6.69
C TRP A 124 -14.40 4.36 -6.04
N SER A 125 -14.09 4.64 -4.78
CA SER A 125 -14.84 5.57 -3.93
C SER A 125 -13.94 6.67 -3.38
N THR A 126 -12.62 6.45 -3.41
CA THR A 126 -11.65 7.42 -2.93
C THR A 126 -11.58 8.59 -3.91
N PRO A 127 -11.81 9.84 -3.46
CA PRO A 127 -11.73 10.99 -4.35
C PRO A 127 -10.27 11.25 -4.75
N PRO A 128 -10.03 11.99 -5.85
CA PRO A 128 -8.70 12.49 -6.19
C PRO A 128 -8.11 13.31 -5.03
N ALA A 129 -6.78 13.34 -4.95
CA ALA A 129 -6.08 14.22 -4.03
C ALA A 129 -5.65 15.50 -4.77
N ASP A 130 -6.04 16.66 -4.25
CA ASP A 130 -5.66 17.96 -4.79
C ASP A 130 -4.26 18.42 -4.32
N SER A 131 -3.70 17.73 -3.32
CA SER A 131 -2.33 17.95 -2.83
C SER A 131 -1.53 16.65 -2.85
N ARG A 132 -0.20 16.80 -2.93
CA ARG A 132 0.76 15.71 -2.77
C ARG A 132 1.32 15.64 -1.35
N SER A 133 0.91 16.53 -0.46
CA SER A 133 1.22 16.55 0.98
C SER A 133 0.15 15.76 1.75
N PRO A 134 0.52 14.69 2.48
CA PRO A 134 -0.39 14.06 3.44
C PRO A 134 -0.99 15.02 4.46
N PHE A 135 -0.25 16.05 4.90
CA PHE A 135 -0.74 17.05 5.84
C PHE A 135 -1.86 17.88 5.24
N ASP A 136 -1.67 18.41 4.03
CA ASP A 136 -2.69 19.19 3.34
C ASP A 136 -3.93 18.33 3.03
N ILE A 137 -3.73 17.06 2.62
CA ILE A 137 -4.84 16.12 2.36
C ILE A 137 -5.68 15.91 3.62
N ALA A 138 -5.06 15.73 4.78
CA ALA A 138 -5.76 15.46 6.02
C ALA A 138 -6.40 16.72 6.63
N SER A 139 -5.68 17.85 6.59
CA SER A 139 -6.15 19.14 7.14
C SER A 139 -7.27 19.78 6.31
N ALA A 140 -7.44 19.38 5.05
CA ALA A 140 -8.57 19.81 4.23
C ALA A 140 -9.93 19.28 4.75
N GLU A 141 -9.95 18.13 5.41
CA GLU A 141 -11.18 17.49 5.91
C GLU A 141 -11.32 17.56 7.44
N GLN A 142 -10.22 17.70 8.17
CA GLN A 142 -10.19 17.65 9.63
C GLN A 142 -9.43 18.85 10.21
N PRO A 143 -9.85 19.38 11.37
CA PRO A 143 -9.12 20.47 12.01
C PRO A 143 -7.72 20.01 12.44
N SER A 144 -6.73 20.86 12.16
CA SER A 144 -5.37 20.71 12.67
C SER A 144 -5.23 21.27 14.08
N THR A 145 -4.22 20.82 14.81
CA THR A 145 -3.89 21.30 16.16
C THR A 145 -2.38 21.41 16.32
N VAL A 146 -1.92 22.40 17.08
CA VAL A 146 -0.49 22.54 17.40
C VAL A 146 -0.15 21.77 18.67
N SER A 147 0.93 21.00 18.64
CA SER A 147 1.46 20.32 19.83
C SER A 147 2.97 20.08 19.72
N THR A 148 3.55 19.52 20.77
CA THR A 148 4.99 19.26 20.84
C THR A 148 5.35 17.92 20.21
N LYS A 149 6.62 17.81 19.78
CA LYS A 149 7.23 16.57 19.30
C LYS A 149 7.04 15.42 20.29
N GLN A 150 7.09 15.69 21.59
CA GLN A 150 6.92 14.67 22.63
C GLN A 150 5.54 13.98 22.55
N LEU A 151 4.46 14.75 22.41
CA LEU A 151 3.12 14.15 22.28
C LEU A 151 3.01 13.35 20.97
N LEU A 152 3.56 13.87 19.88
CA LEU A 152 3.56 13.18 18.58
C LEU A 152 4.36 11.86 18.61
N ILE A 153 5.45 11.78 19.37
CA ILE A 153 6.18 10.52 19.61
C ILE A 153 5.26 9.50 20.27
N GLU A 154 4.49 9.88 21.29
CA GLU A 154 3.60 8.94 21.97
C GLU A 154 2.43 8.52 21.07
N MET A 155 1.79 9.46 20.37
CA MET A 155 0.70 9.16 19.44
C MET A 155 1.14 8.25 18.29
N SER A 156 2.25 8.58 17.63
CA SER A 156 2.81 7.73 16.57
C SER A 156 3.17 6.34 17.09
N THR A 157 3.74 6.24 18.29
CA THR A 157 4.07 4.95 18.91
C THR A 157 2.82 4.09 19.15
N GLN A 158 1.72 4.68 19.61
CA GLN A 158 0.45 3.96 19.78
C GLN A 158 -0.12 3.49 18.45
N ILE A 159 -0.07 4.32 17.40
CA ILE A 159 -0.53 3.96 16.06
C ILE A 159 0.32 2.81 15.48
N GLU A 160 1.64 2.83 15.68
CA GLU A 160 2.55 1.74 15.28
C GLU A 160 2.24 0.41 15.99
N LEU A 161 1.85 0.47 17.27
CA LEU A 161 1.39 -0.72 18.01
C LEU A 161 0.08 -1.27 17.43
N GLN A 162 -0.90 -0.40 17.16
CA GLN A 162 -2.16 -0.80 16.52
C GLN A 162 -1.94 -1.39 15.12
N ALA A 163 -0.98 -0.86 14.34
CA ALA A 163 -0.60 -1.42 13.06
C ALA A 163 -0.05 -2.85 13.19
N SER A 164 0.73 -3.11 14.24
CA SER A 164 1.30 -4.43 14.52
C SER A 164 0.21 -5.46 14.89
N ASP A 165 -0.86 -5.01 15.54
CA ASP A 165 -2.00 -5.85 15.93
C ASP A 165 -3.02 -6.04 14.81
N ALA A 166 -3.14 -5.07 13.90
CA ALA A 166 -4.02 -5.14 12.73
C ALA A 166 -3.66 -6.30 11.78
N GLY A 167 -2.41 -6.76 11.80
CA GLY A 167 -2.00 -8.03 11.22
C GLY A 167 -1.43 -7.94 9.80
N PRO A 168 -1.25 -9.12 9.14
CA PRO A 168 -0.34 -9.27 8.02
C PRO A 168 -0.83 -8.65 6.71
N ASP A 169 -2.09 -8.27 6.58
CA ASP A 169 -2.64 -7.54 5.42
C ASP A 169 -2.59 -6.00 5.58
N THR A 170 -1.87 -5.51 6.58
CA THR A 170 -1.71 -4.07 6.84
C THR A 170 -0.52 -3.48 6.08
N LEU A 171 -0.70 -2.30 5.50
CA LEU A 171 0.36 -1.47 4.96
C LEU A 171 0.70 -0.34 5.95
N THR A 172 1.98 -0.07 6.16
CA THR A 172 2.45 1.00 7.04
C THR A 172 3.51 1.86 6.35
N LEU A 173 3.38 3.17 6.45
CA LEU A 173 4.32 4.14 5.89
C LEU A 173 4.74 5.15 6.94
N GLY A 174 6.02 5.48 6.99
CA GLY A 174 6.59 6.48 7.88
C GLY A 174 7.44 7.47 7.12
N THR A 175 7.29 8.76 7.39
CA THR A 175 8.24 9.80 6.94
C THR A 175 8.93 10.37 8.17
N PHE A 176 10.26 10.46 8.12
CA PHE A 176 11.09 10.86 9.26
C PHE A 176 11.88 12.14 8.99
N GLN A 177 11.54 12.89 7.94
CA GLN A 177 12.27 14.06 7.44
C GLN A 177 13.69 13.73 6.97
N HIS A 178 14.56 13.24 7.87
CA HIS A 178 15.95 12.85 7.63
C HIS A 178 16.32 11.53 8.31
N ALA A 179 17.32 10.82 7.75
CA ALA A 179 17.83 9.56 8.30
C ALA A 179 18.30 9.64 9.75
N ARG A 180 18.81 10.80 10.20
CA ARG A 180 19.20 11.03 11.60
C ARG A 180 18.04 10.89 12.60
N GLN A 181 16.81 11.17 12.18
CA GLN A 181 15.61 11.03 13.02
C GLN A 181 15.11 9.58 13.08
N PHE A 182 15.50 8.74 12.12
CA PHE A 182 15.26 7.30 12.18
C PHE A 182 16.32 6.61 13.05
N SER A 183 16.27 6.93 14.35
CA SER A 183 17.21 6.46 15.37
C SER A 183 17.26 4.93 15.47
N THR A 184 18.29 4.38 16.12
CA THR A 184 18.40 2.93 16.37
C THR A 184 17.18 2.36 17.11
N ARG A 185 16.61 3.14 18.05
CA ARG A 185 15.40 2.74 18.80
C ARG A 185 14.18 2.67 17.88
N THR A 186 13.97 3.71 17.07
CA THR A 186 12.88 3.77 16.08
C THR A 186 13.02 2.66 15.05
N ARG A 187 14.23 2.42 14.54
CA ARG A 187 14.54 1.32 13.61
C ARG A 187 14.13 -0.05 14.13
N ARG A 188 14.51 -0.39 15.37
CA ARG A 188 14.15 -1.67 15.98
C ARG A 188 12.63 -1.82 16.13
N ARG A 189 11.94 -0.76 16.54
CA ARG A 189 10.49 -0.77 16.69
C ARG A 189 9.78 -0.98 15.35
N TRP A 190 10.17 -0.23 14.33
CA TRP A 190 9.65 -0.38 12.97
C TRP A 190 9.98 -1.75 12.36
N GLN A 191 11.14 -2.32 12.67
CA GLN A 191 11.50 -3.67 12.23
C GLN A 191 10.59 -4.73 12.85
N THR A 192 10.27 -4.62 14.13
CA THR A 192 9.33 -5.52 14.82
C THR A 192 7.93 -5.41 14.21
N MET A 193 7.46 -4.20 13.91
CA MET A 193 6.19 -3.97 13.23
C MET A 193 6.21 -4.56 11.81
N ALA A 194 7.28 -4.33 11.04
CA ALA A 194 7.44 -4.83 9.67
C ALA A 194 7.41 -6.36 9.56
N ALA A 195 7.79 -7.08 10.63
CA ALA A 195 7.66 -8.54 10.68
C ALA A 195 6.20 -9.02 10.77
N ARG A 196 5.24 -8.13 11.03
CA ARG A 196 3.82 -8.43 11.23
C ARG A 196 2.89 -7.81 10.19
N THR A 197 3.38 -6.90 9.35
CA THR A 197 2.61 -6.18 8.33
C THR A 197 3.00 -6.66 6.93
N ALA A 198 2.14 -6.43 5.93
CA ALA A 198 2.39 -6.80 4.54
C ALA A 198 3.46 -5.92 3.89
N TYR A 199 3.50 -4.64 4.25
CA TYR A 199 4.41 -3.67 3.67
C TYR A 199 4.74 -2.60 4.69
N THR A 200 6.03 -2.34 4.88
CA THR A 200 6.51 -1.22 5.70
C THR A 200 7.45 -0.36 4.88
N GLY A 201 7.04 0.88 4.60
CA GLY A 201 7.82 1.87 3.87
C GLY A 201 8.31 2.99 4.78
N VAL A 202 9.59 3.36 4.69
CA VAL A 202 10.19 4.45 5.46
C VAL A 202 10.87 5.45 4.52
N TYR A 203 10.53 6.72 4.68
CA TYR A 203 10.93 7.81 3.79
C TYR A 203 11.64 8.91 4.57
N GLY A 204 12.61 9.56 3.92
CA GLY A 204 13.26 10.76 4.41
C GLY A 204 14.52 11.08 3.59
N ILE A 205 15.12 12.22 3.83
CA ILE A 205 16.43 12.57 3.25
C ILE A 205 17.49 11.58 3.75
N GLU A 206 18.41 11.19 2.86
CA GLU A 206 19.54 10.28 3.15
C GLU A 206 19.12 8.87 3.62
N MET A 207 17.90 8.43 3.29
CA MET A 207 17.39 7.13 3.75
C MET A 207 17.86 5.94 2.90
N ALA A 208 18.40 6.16 1.71
CA ALA A 208 18.86 5.11 0.79
C ALA A 208 19.98 4.23 1.36
N ASP A 209 20.80 4.77 2.27
CA ASP A 209 21.88 4.02 2.93
C ASP A 209 21.42 3.26 4.17
N VAL A 210 20.18 3.51 4.62
CA VAL A 210 19.59 2.77 5.73
C VAL A 210 19.04 1.44 5.20
N SER A 211 19.61 0.33 5.68
CA SER A 211 19.13 -1.02 5.41
C SER A 211 18.60 -1.64 6.70
N THR A 212 17.31 -1.94 6.73
CA THR A 212 16.66 -2.67 7.84
C THR A 212 15.80 -3.79 7.25
N PRO A 213 16.00 -5.07 7.65
CA PRO A 213 15.21 -6.19 7.14
C PRO A 213 13.70 -5.97 7.28
N GLY A 214 12.94 -6.27 6.22
CA GLY A 214 11.48 -6.10 6.20
C GLY A 214 11.00 -4.66 5.96
N ILE A 215 11.90 -3.67 5.99
CA ILE A 215 11.56 -2.27 5.73
C ILE A 215 12.08 -1.87 4.35
N VAL A 216 11.19 -1.29 3.56
CA VAL A 216 11.52 -0.64 2.30
C VAL A 216 11.87 0.82 2.60
N THR A 217 13.11 1.22 2.34
CA THR A 217 13.57 2.60 2.54
C THR A 217 13.61 3.37 1.23
N CYS A 218 13.25 4.65 1.26
CA CYS A 218 13.30 5.54 0.11
C CYS A 218 13.83 6.91 0.51
N SER A 219 14.79 7.44 -0.26
CA SER A 219 15.23 8.82 -0.09
C SER A 219 14.19 9.78 -0.63
N LEU A 220 14.01 10.92 0.05
CA LEU A 220 13.23 12.05 -0.47
C LEU A 220 14.17 13.05 -1.15
N ASP A 221 13.64 13.76 -2.15
CA ASP A 221 14.27 14.96 -2.69
C ASP A 221 14.26 16.05 -1.59
N PRO A 222 15.38 16.75 -1.33
CA PRO A 222 15.43 17.83 -0.34
C PRO A 222 14.43 18.97 -0.53
N VAL A 223 13.86 19.15 -1.73
CA VAL A 223 12.82 20.17 -1.98
C VAL A 223 11.39 19.61 -1.93
N ASP A 224 11.21 18.33 -1.57
CA ASP A 224 9.89 17.72 -1.44
C ASP A 224 9.19 18.16 -0.16
N ASP A 225 7.90 18.48 -0.24
CA ASP A 225 7.08 18.90 0.92
C ASP A 225 7.14 17.89 2.09
N LEU A 226 7.31 16.59 1.81
CA LEU A 226 7.41 15.55 2.85
C LEU A 226 8.67 15.68 3.72
N VAL A 227 9.64 16.50 3.33
CA VAL A 227 10.81 16.81 4.17
C VAL A 227 10.39 17.57 5.43
N GLU A 228 9.36 18.40 5.34
CA GLU A 228 8.86 19.18 6.48
C GLU A 228 7.77 18.44 7.26
N GLU A 229 7.41 17.24 6.82
CA GLU A 229 6.35 16.46 7.43
C GLU A 229 6.84 15.22 8.16
N TRP A 230 6.16 14.92 9.26
CA TRP A 230 6.17 13.64 9.93
C TRP A 230 4.80 12.98 9.74
N ASN A 231 4.81 11.93 8.94
CA ASN A 231 3.66 11.10 8.63
C ASN A 231 3.83 9.69 9.17
N VAL A 232 2.78 9.14 9.77
CA VAL A 232 2.58 7.72 10.03
C VAL A 232 1.24 7.32 9.44
N VAL A 233 1.28 6.52 8.36
CA VAL A 233 0.08 6.06 7.64
C VAL A 233 -0.06 4.57 7.83
N VAL A 234 -1.18 4.13 8.38
CA VAL A 234 -1.54 2.73 8.57
C VAL A 234 -2.81 2.45 7.77
N LEU A 235 -2.72 1.52 6.84
CA LEU A 235 -3.81 1.14 5.96
C LEU A 235 -3.95 -0.38 5.95
N GLY A 236 -4.86 -0.87 6.78
CA GLY A 236 -5.36 -2.22 6.74
C GLY A 236 -6.85 -2.25 6.40
N GLN A 237 -7.37 -3.45 6.24
CA GLN A 237 -8.78 -3.62 5.92
C GLN A 237 -9.68 -3.17 7.07
N PHE A 238 -9.34 -3.58 8.30
CA PHE A 238 -10.16 -3.38 9.50
C PHE A 238 -9.66 -2.25 10.39
N PHE A 239 -8.45 -1.77 10.16
CA PHE A 239 -7.87 -0.63 10.85
C PHE A 239 -7.19 0.30 9.85
N CYS A 240 -7.51 1.59 9.91
CA CYS A 240 -6.80 2.62 9.18
C CYS A 240 -6.65 3.88 10.04
N CYS A 241 -5.49 4.51 9.94
CA CYS A 241 -5.17 5.72 10.67
C CYS A 241 -4.05 6.45 9.94
N THR A 242 -4.14 7.77 9.85
CA THR A 242 -3.02 8.62 9.47
C THR A 242 -2.79 9.65 10.57
N LEU A 243 -1.56 9.73 11.05
CA LEU A 243 -1.04 10.90 11.74
C LEU A 243 -0.19 11.65 10.73
N SER A 244 -0.50 12.91 10.48
CA SER A 244 0.31 13.80 9.65
C SER A 244 0.60 15.07 10.43
N ALA A 245 1.87 15.46 10.47
CA ALA A 245 2.34 16.60 11.23
C ALA A 245 3.34 17.41 10.41
N LYS A 246 3.22 18.73 10.40
CA LYS A 246 4.12 19.66 9.74
C LYS A 246 4.94 20.39 10.80
N ASP A 247 6.26 20.42 10.64
CA ASP A 247 7.15 21.14 11.55
C ASP A 247 6.91 22.65 11.45
N LEU A 248 6.70 23.31 12.59
CA LEU A 248 6.57 24.77 12.65
C LEU A 248 7.93 25.46 12.83
N HIS A 249 9.00 24.68 13.04
CA HIS A 249 10.35 25.15 13.32
C HIS A 249 10.43 26.10 14.53
N SER A 250 9.47 25.99 15.45
CA SER A 250 9.45 26.68 16.74
C SER A 250 9.75 25.70 17.88
N GLY A 251 10.01 26.22 19.08
CA GLY A 251 10.35 25.44 20.27
C GLY A 251 11.78 25.68 20.76
N ASN A 252 12.03 25.51 22.06
CA ASN A 252 13.32 25.86 22.68
C ASN A 252 14.35 24.71 22.64
N SER A 253 13.92 23.50 22.28
CA SER A 253 14.77 22.30 22.14
C SER A 253 14.18 21.33 21.12
N ASP A 254 14.93 20.32 20.68
CA ASP A 254 14.41 19.33 19.71
C ASP A 254 13.18 18.56 20.24
N HIS A 255 13.08 18.33 21.55
CA HIS A 255 11.91 17.68 22.17
C HIS A 255 10.70 18.61 22.29
N GLU A 256 10.95 19.92 22.40
CA GLU A 256 9.93 20.97 22.48
C GLU A 256 9.57 21.53 21.09
N ARG A 257 10.12 20.98 20.01
CA ARG A 257 9.73 21.37 18.65
C ARG A 257 8.22 21.26 18.50
N GLU A 258 7.61 22.32 18.00
CA GLU A 258 6.18 22.35 17.79
C GLU A 258 5.84 21.94 16.36
N PHE A 259 4.74 21.22 16.25
CA PHE A 259 4.21 20.72 15.02
C PHE A 259 2.72 21.03 14.97
N GLU A 260 2.25 21.44 13.81
CA GLU A 260 0.84 21.40 13.50
C GLU A 260 0.51 20.00 13.00
N TYR A 261 -0.50 19.33 13.55
CA TYR A 261 -0.82 17.95 13.21
C TYR A 261 -2.31 17.69 13.04
N VAL A 262 -2.61 16.62 12.30
CA VAL A 262 -3.94 16.06 12.08
C VAL A 262 -3.86 14.55 12.28
N VAL A 263 -4.88 13.99 12.95
CA VAL A 263 -5.13 12.54 12.98
C VAL A 263 -6.45 12.27 12.27
N SER A 264 -6.44 11.36 11.31
CA SER A 264 -7.66 10.93 10.64
C SER A 264 -7.78 9.41 10.60
N HIS A 265 -8.98 8.93 10.90
CA HIS A 265 -9.40 7.54 10.73
C HIS A 265 -10.31 7.36 9.52
N ASP A 266 -10.62 8.45 8.79
CA ASP A 266 -11.37 8.37 7.55
C ASP A 266 -10.55 7.61 6.49
N ARG A 267 -11.17 6.60 5.88
CA ARG A 267 -10.47 5.71 4.96
C ARG A 267 -10.09 6.40 3.67
N GLY A 268 -10.96 7.28 3.15
CA GLY A 268 -10.68 8.03 1.92
C GLY A 268 -9.44 8.91 2.12
N THR A 269 -9.40 9.65 3.23
CA THR A 269 -8.23 10.44 3.63
C THR A 269 -6.97 9.57 3.77
N VAL A 270 -7.05 8.47 4.53
CA VAL A 270 -5.88 7.58 4.73
C VAL A 270 -5.36 6.99 3.42
N VAL A 271 -6.25 6.57 2.51
CA VAL A 271 -5.87 6.06 1.18
C VAL A 271 -5.17 7.15 0.38
N ARG A 272 -5.69 8.38 0.36
CA ARG A 272 -5.04 9.50 -0.35
C ARG A 272 -3.67 9.83 0.24
N CYS A 273 -3.53 9.88 1.57
CA CYS A 273 -2.23 10.07 2.24
C CYS A 273 -1.24 8.94 1.90
N ALA A 274 -1.70 7.69 1.93
CA ALA A 274 -0.86 6.55 1.57
C ALA A 274 -0.37 6.63 0.12
N ARG A 275 -1.27 6.97 -0.83
CA ARG A 275 -0.92 7.16 -2.24
C ARG A 275 0.06 8.32 -2.43
N ALA A 276 -0.12 9.43 -1.71
CA ALA A 276 0.78 10.58 -1.75
C ALA A 276 2.22 10.19 -1.34
N VAL A 277 2.39 9.46 -0.24
CA VAL A 277 3.70 8.95 0.18
C VAL A 277 4.27 7.94 -0.81
N LEU A 278 3.48 6.95 -1.23
CA LEU A 278 3.92 5.90 -2.15
C LEU A 278 4.31 6.43 -3.53
N SER A 279 3.76 7.56 -3.98
CA SER A 279 4.10 8.18 -5.26
C SER A 279 5.57 8.63 -5.36
N ARG A 280 6.25 8.78 -4.22
CA ARG A 280 7.67 9.15 -4.13
C ARG A 280 8.60 7.96 -4.05
N PHE A 281 8.06 6.75 -4.20
CA PHE A 281 8.89 5.57 -4.25
C PHE A 281 9.81 5.64 -5.47
N GLU A 282 11.11 5.78 -5.22
CA GLU A 282 12.15 5.58 -6.21
C GLU A 282 12.78 4.21 -5.99
N ALA A 283 12.62 3.31 -6.97
CA ALA A 283 13.37 2.06 -6.96
C ALA A 283 14.86 2.42 -6.94
N ARG A 284 15.58 1.91 -5.93
CA ARG A 284 17.04 2.09 -5.79
C ARG A 284 17.69 1.84 -7.14
N ARG A 285 18.15 2.91 -7.81
CA ARG A 285 18.91 2.78 -9.06
C ARG A 285 20.12 1.93 -8.72
N ALA A 286 20.16 0.69 -9.22
CA ALA A 286 21.35 -0.13 -9.13
C ALA A 286 22.51 0.71 -9.69
N ALA A 287 23.55 0.91 -8.88
CA ALA A 287 24.73 1.65 -9.28
C ALA A 287 25.18 1.12 -10.64
N ARG A 288 25.29 2.01 -11.64
CA ARG A 288 25.92 1.67 -12.91
C ARG A 288 27.30 1.08 -12.58
N PRO A 289 27.68 -0.08 -13.14
CA PRO A 289 29.06 -0.54 -13.00
C PRO A 289 29.97 0.52 -13.63
N PHE A 290 30.80 1.12 -12.80
CA PHE A 290 31.90 1.98 -13.21
C PHE A 290 32.90 1.15 -14.01
N GLY A 291 33.22 1.64 -15.22
CA GLY A 291 34.51 1.44 -15.88
C GLY A 291 34.83 0.05 -16.44
N ARG A 292 34.91 -0.01 -17.78
CA ARG A 292 36.08 -0.67 -18.38
C ARG A 292 36.78 0.35 -19.28
N ALA A 293 38.03 0.59 -18.91
CA ALA A 293 38.95 1.53 -19.52
C ALA A 293 39.12 1.29 -21.02
N ALA A 294 39.33 2.40 -21.73
CA ALA A 294 39.85 2.42 -23.08
C ALA A 294 41.16 1.60 -23.14
N GLY A 295 41.15 0.55 -23.95
CA GLY A 295 42.38 -0.06 -24.45
C GLY A 295 42.83 0.73 -25.66
N GLU A 296 43.68 1.72 -25.42
CA GLU A 296 44.49 2.38 -26.44
C GLU A 296 45.51 1.34 -26.94
N HIS A 297 45.33 0.89 -28.18
CA HIS A 297 46.27 0.03 -28.87
C HIS A 297 47.19 0.95 -29.67
N ASP A 298 48.26 1.41 -29.03
CA ASP A 298 49.37 2.05 -29.72
C ASP A 298 50.32 0.96 -30.27
N ARG A 299 50.83 1.24 -31.48
CA ARG A 299 51.73 0.41 -32.28
C ARG A 299 53.18 0.61 -31.82
N THR A 300 54.09 -0.14 -32.48
CA THR A 300 55.58 -0.16 -32.43
C THR A 300 56.13 -1.17 -31.42
N ASP A 301 56.99 -2.14 -31.75
CA ASP A 301 57.74 -2.51 -32.95
C ASP A 301 57.89 -4.04 -33.01
#